data_AF-H1VVM7-F1
#
_entry.id   AF-H1VVM7-F1
#
_cell.length_a   1.000
_cell.length_b   1.000
_cell.length_c   1.000
_cell.angle_alpha   90.00
_cell.angle_beta   90.00
_cell.angle_gamma   90.00
#
_symmetry.space_group_name_H-M   'P 1'
#
loop_
_entity.id
_entity.type
_entity.pdbx_description
1 polymer ?
#
loop_
_entity_poly.entity_id
_entity_poly.type
_entity_poly.pdbx_seq_one_letter_code
_entity_poly.pdbx_strand_id
1 'polypeptide(L)' 'MDMVMLAVLNAQERNEDEYRELFKAADERYVFKGVMRPRGCRMSIIEAVWDPEGLGTAAGPNDSVPAEIKEE' A
#
# COMPACT_ATOMS: atom_id res chain seq x y z
N MET A 1 2.57 12.33 -11.93
CA MET A 1 3.99 12.64 -11.70
C MET A 1 4.92 11.77 -12.53
N ASP A 2 4.43 10.70 -13.17
CA ASP A 2 5.22 9.72 -13.91
C ASP A 2 6.29 10.31 -14.85
N MET A 3 5.88 11.17 -15.79
CA MET A 3 6.83 11.84 -16.72
C MET A 3 7.91 12.65 -16.01
N VAL A 4 7.59 13.30 -14.89
CA VAL A 4 8.56 14.08 -14.11
C VAL A 4 9.54 13.16 -13.37
N MET A 5 9.03 12.06 -12.80
CA MET A 5 9.84 11.07 -12.10
C MET A 5 10.80 10.36 -13.08
N LEU A 6 10.34 10.04 -14.29
CA LEU A 6 11.17 9.48 -15.34
C LEU A 6 12.29 10.43 -15.75
N ALA A 7 11.94 11.69 -16.07
CA ALA A 7 12.90 12.65 -16.60
C ALA A 7 14.03 13.03 -15.62
N VAL A 8 13.75 13.04 -14.32
CA VAL A 8 14.72 13.48 -13.29
C VAL A 8 15.46 12.30 -12.65
N LEU A 9 14.80 11.14 -12.51
CA LEU A 9 15.30 10.03 -11.69
C LEU A 9 15.37 8.69 -12.42
N ASN A 10 14.93 8.61 -13.68
CA ASN A 10 14.65 7.34 -14.36
C ASN A 10 13.72 6.43 -13.55
N ALA A 11 12.82 7.03 -12.76
CA ALA A 11 11.84 6.31 -11.96
C ALA A 11 10.48 6.24 -12.67
N GLN A 12 9.61 5.34 -12.20
CA GLN A 12 8.24 5.19 -12.69
C GLN A 12 7.25 5.23 -11.53
N GLU A 13 6.03 5.70 -11.79
CA GLU A 13 4.88 5.40 -10.95
C GLU A 13 4.48 3.92 -11.09
N ARG A 14 3.74 3.40 -10.10
CA ARG A 14 3.25 2.02 -10.09
C ARG A 14 1.76 1.98 -9.75
N ASN A 15 1.06 1.02 -10.34
CA ASN A 15 -0.31 0.66 -9.99
C ASN A 15 -0.36 -0.38 -8.85
N GLU A 16 -1.56 -0.73 -8.40
CA GLU A 16 -1.75 -1.66 -7.28
C GLU A 16 -1.13 -3.05 -7.54
N ASP A 17 -1.32 -3.62 -8.72
CA ASP A 17 -0.81 -4.95 -9.07
C ASP A 17 0.72 -4.95 -9.10
N GLU A 18 1.33 -3.89 -9.64
CA GLU A 18 2.78 -3.72 -9.63
C GLU A 18 3.34 -3.61 -8.21
N TYR A 19 2.63 -2.94 -7.29
CA TYR A 19 3.01 -2.90 -5.88
C TYR A 19 2.84 -4.26 -5.19
N ARG A 20 1.76 -4.99 -5.49
CA ARG A 20 1.54 -6.34 -4.96
C ARG A 20 2.68 -7.29 -5.35
N GLU A 21 3.05 -7.31 -6.62
CA GLU A 21 4.17 -8.11 -7.10
C GLU A 21 5.50 -7.61 -6.54
N LEU A 22 5.68 -6.30 -6.36
CA LEU A 22 6.88 -5.74 -5.74
C LEU A 22 7.06 -6.21 -4.29
N PHE A 23 6.00 -6.19 -3.48
CA PHE A 23 6.05 -6.69 -2.09
C PHE A 23 6.37 -8.19 -2.05
N LYS A 24 5.74 -8.98 -2.93
CA LYS A 24 6.02 -10.41 -3.05
C LYS A 24 7.46 -10.69 -3.49
N ALA A 25 7.99 -9.92 -4.44
CA ALA A 25 9.37 -10.06 -4.90
C ALA A 25 10.39 -9.64 -3.84
N ALA A 26 10.03 -8.72 -2.95
CA ALA A 26 10.87 -8.33 -1.83
C ALA A 26 10.95 -9.44 -0.77
N ASP A 27 9.79 -10.01 -0.38
CA ASP A 27 9.68 -11.18 0.50
C ASP A 27 8.27 -11.78 0.37
N GLU A 28 8.18 -13.10 0.15
CA GLU A 28 6.88 -13.79 0.01
C GLU A 28 6.00 -13.70 1.27
N ARG A 29 6.58 -13.33 2.42
CA ARG A 29 5.90 -13.17 3.71
C ARG A 29 5.23 -11.81 3.90
N TYR A 30 5.32 -10.91 2.92
CA TYR A 30 4.50 -9.71 2.93
C TYR A 30 3.03 -10.05 2.61
N VAL A 31 2.15 -9.72 3.55
CA VAL A 31 0.69 -9.81 3.38
C VAL A 31 0.18 -8.44 2.92
N PHE A 32 -0.22 -8.36 1.66
CA PHE A 32 -0.84 -7.16 1.08
C PHE A 32 -2.28 -6.99 1.59
N LYS A 33 -2.53 -6.00 2.46
CA LYS A 33 -3.84 -5.76 3.09
C LYS A 33 -4.79 -5.01 2.17
N GLY A 34 -4.28 -4.07 1.38
CA GLY A 34 -5.08 -3.34 0.39
C GLY A 34 -4.55 -1.96 0.04
N VAL A 35 -5.36 -1.24 -0.74
CA VAL A 35 -5.09 0.12 -1.19
C VAL A 35 -6.30 1.00 -0.90
N MET A 36 -6.06 2.16 -0.28
CA MET A 36 -7.09 3.15 0.01
C MET A 36 -6.70 4.50 -0.58
N ARG A 37 -7.64 5.16 -1.26
CA ARG A 37 -7.44 6.53 -1.78
C ARG A 37 -8.37 7.48 -1.06
N PRO A 38 -7.86 8.38 -0.20
CA PRO A 38 -8.69 9.41 0.42
C PRO A 38 -9.34 10.30 -0.65
N ARG A 39 -10.55 10.79 -0.37
CA ARG A 39 -11.25 11.71 -1.29
C ARG A 39 -10.40 12.97 -1.52
N GLY A 40 -10.34 13.42 -2.77
CA GLY A 40 -9.54 14.59 -3.16
C GLY A 40 -8.02 14.34 -3.27
N CYS A 41 -7.51 13.18 -2.84
CA CYS A 41 -6.09 12.86 -2.98
C CYS A 41 -5.80 12.18 -4.33
N ARG A 42 -4.66 12.56 -4.93
CA ARG A 42 -4.15 11.92 -6.16
C ARG A 42 -3.33 10.66 -5.87
N MET A 43 -2.82 10.53 -4.65
CA MET A 43 -2.04 9.37 -4.18
C MET A 43 -2.92 8.44 -3.35
N SER A 44 -2.54 7.16 -3.33
CA SER A 44 -3.16 6.14 -2.49
C SER A 44 -2.23 5.75 -1.35
N ILE A 45 -2.81 5.22 -0.27
CA ILE A 45 -2.12 4.57 0.84
C ILE A 45 -2.20 3.07 0.59
N ILE A 46 -1.06 2.39 0.66
CA ILE A 46 -0.96 0.93 0.53
C ILE A 46 -0.59 0.37 1.90
N GLU A 47 -1.32 -0.65 2.34
CA GLU A 47 -1.04 -1.35 3.58
C GLU A 47 -0.51 -2.75 3.28
N ALA A 48 0.68 -3.05 3.82
CA ALA A 48 1.31 -4.36 3.73
C ALA A 48 1.99 -4.67 5.07
N VAL A 49 1.82 -5.90 5.55
CA VAL A 49 2.37 -6.36 6.82
C VAL A 49 3.35 -7.49 6.54
N TRP A 50 4.58 -7.37 7.04
CA TRP A 50 5.53 -8.48 7.01
C TRP A 50 5.21 -9.45 8.13
N ASP A 51 4.81 -10.68 7.78
CA ASP A 51 4.47 -11.74 8.72
C ASP A 51 5.54 -12.86 8.66
N PRO A 52 6.65 -12.74 9.41
CA PRO A 52 7.79 -13.64 9.29
C PRO A 52 7.48 -15.10 9.62
N GLU A 53 6.44 -15.34 10.42
CA GLU A 53 6.02 -16.67 10.89
C GLU A 53 4.89 -17.26 10.04
N GLY A 54 4.33 -16.47 9.09
CA GLY A 54 3.21 -16.88 8.26
C GLY A 54 1.98 -17.30 9.07
N LEU A 55 1.92 -16.88 10.34
CA LEU A 55 0.90 -17.31 11.28
C LEU A 55 -0.46 -16.74 10.92
N GLY A 56 -0.54 -15.81 9.96
CA GLY A 56 -1.79 -15.20 9.54
C GLY A 56 -2.55 -14.75 10.78
N THR A 57 -1.84 -14.15 11.74
CA THR A 57 -2.45 -13.87 13.04
C THR A 57 -3.49 -12.79 12.81
N ALA A 58 -4.74 -13.22 13.00
CA ALA A 58 -5.93 -12.45 13.30
C ALA A 58 -5.60 -11.00 13.61
N ALA A 59 -6.08 -10.10 12.74
CA ALA A 59 -6.13 -8.67 13.01
C ALA A 59 -6.54 -8.48 14.47
N GLY A 60 -5.61 -8.00 15.30
CA GLY A 60 -5.95 -7.51 16.62
C GLY A 60 -6.98 -6.40 16.44
N PRO A 61 -7.93 -6.22 17.38
CA PRO A 61 -9.08 -5.32 17.22
C PRO A 61 -8.73 -3.83 17.02
N ASN A 62 -7.46 -3.46 16.86
CA ASN A 62 -6.97 -2.10 16.73
C ASN A 62 -6.43 -1.70 15.34
N ASP A 63 -6.34 -2.62 14.36
CA ASP A 63 -5.83 -2.25 13.01
C ASP A 63 -6.91 -1.71 12.07
N SER A 64 -8.19 -1.68 12.50
CA SER A 64 -9.20 -0.88 11.83
C SER A 64 -9.02 0.59 12.20
N VAL A 65 -8.10 1.29 11.52
CA VAL A 65 -8.19 2.76 11.46
C VAL A 65 -9.54 3.08 10.79
N PRO A 66 -10.51 3.69 11.49
CA PRO A 66 -11.76 4.04 10.87
C PRO A 66 -11.47 5.12 9.82
N ALA A 67 -11.94 4.90 8.59
CA ALA A 67 -12.02 5.92 7.56
C ALA A 67 -13.10 6.96 7.93
N GLU A 68 -12.90 7.71 9.02
CA GLU A 68 -13.70 8.88 9.35
C GLU A 68 -12.90 10.14 9.05
N ILE A 69 -12.89 10.53 7.78
CA ILE A 69 -12.74 11.94 7.43
C ILE A 69 -14.14 12.54 7.56
N LYS A 70 -14.41 13.14 8.72
CA LYS A 70 -15.56 14.03 8.90
C LYS A 70 -15.31 15.29 8.07
N GLU A 71 -16.19 15.52 7.11
CA GLU A 71 -16.25 16.74 6.33
C GLU A 71 -16.78 17.89 7.22
N GLU A 72 -16.04 18.99 7.27
CA GLU A 72 -16.52 20.35 7.56
C GLU A 72 -16.05 21.27 6.43
#